data_AF-A0ABD7BQ84-F1
#
_entry.id   AF-A0ABD7BQ84-F1
#
_cell.length_a   1.000
_cell.length_b   1.000
_cell.length_c   1.000
_cell.angle_alpha   90.00
_cell.angle_beta   90.00
_cell.angle_gamma   90.00
#
_symmetry.space_group_name_H-M   'P 1'
#
loop_
_entity.id
_entity.type
_entity.pdbx_description
1 polymer ?
#
loop_
_entity_poly.entity_id
_entity_poly.type
_entity_poly.pdbx_seq_one_letter_code
_entity_poly.pdbx_strand_id
1 'polypeptide(L)'
;MDKQVVPLSNMREIIHYAFDHARRAKDLSFENGERGEFAAIGEAACAYADFRALWLYTKLNSEYDRPEVDDLMKKSEIFQRELSTNVATNHSHQWTDIEYGSLVKSGSHVADLLLIDDLFTQKEVSNYLSD
;
A
#
# COMPACT_ATOMS: atom_id res chain seq x y z
N MET A 1 -1.77 27.64 19.29
CA MET A 1 -2.59 26.50 18.88
C MET A 1 -1.65 25.31 18.91
N ASP A 2 -1.81 24.41 19.88
CA ASP A 2 -0.98 23.21 19.94
C ASP A 2 -1.20 22.42 18.66
N LYS A 3 -0.11 22.07 17.96
CA LYS A 3 -0.22 21.24 16.77
C LYS A 3 -0.82 19.90 17.21
N GLN A 4 -1.93 19.51 16.59
CA GLN A 4 -2.52 18.20 16.81
C GLN A 4 -1.56 17.16 16.22
N VAL A 5 -0.79 16.52 17.10
CA VAL A 5 0.12 15.43 16.75
C VAL A 5 -0.72 14.16 16.63
N VAL A 6 -0.68 13.51 15.47
CA VAL A 6 -1.34 12.19 15.34
C VAL A 6 -0.45 11.13 16.02
N PRO A 7 -0.98 10.29 16.92
CA PRO A 7 -0.20 9.25 17.58
C PRO A 7 0.46 8.28 16.60
N LEU A 8 1.69 7.86 16.91
CA LEU A 8 2.42 6.84 16.15
C LEU A 8 1.63 5.53 16.00
N SER A 9 0.89 5.13 17.05
CA SER A 9 0.02 3.95 17.01
C SER A 9 -1.01 4.00 15.88
N ASN A 10 -1.57 5.17 15.59
CA ASN A 10 -2.58 5.32 14.53
C ASN A 10 -1.94 5.19 13.14
N MET A 11 -0.74 5.75 12.95
CA MET A 11 0.00 5.61 11.69
C MET A 11 0.40 4.16 11.44
N ARG A 12 0.81 3.43 12.49
CA ARG A 12 1.10 1.99 12.43
C ARG A 12 -0.14 1.20 12.03
N GLU A 13 -1.27 1.45 12.68
CA GLU A 13 -2.52 0.74 12.38
C GLU A 13 -2.98 0.99 10.93
N ILE A 14 -2.93 2.24 10.46
CA ILE A 14 -3.34 2.59 9.10
C ILE A 14 -2.46 1.92 8.05
N ILE A 15 -1.13 1.87 8.25
CA ILE A 15 -0.26 1.22 7.25
C ILE A 15 -0.51 -0.30 7.19
N HIS A 16 -0.86 -0.95 8.30
CA HIS A 16 -1.31 -2.35 8.26
C HIS A 16 -2.59 -2.51 7.42
N TYR A 17 -3.62 -1.69 7.67
CA TYR A 17 -4.84 -1.74 6.85
C TYR A 17 -4.56 -1.48 5.38
N ALA A 18 -3.74 -0.48 5.07
CA ALA A 18 -3.39 -0.14 3.69
C ALA A 18 -2.75 -1.34 2.96
N PHE A 19 -1.80 -2.03 3.58
CA PHE A 19 -1.16 -3.20 2.99
C PHE A 19 -2.07 -4.43 2.96
N ASP A 20 -2.93 -4.63 3.95
CA ASP A 20 -3.93 -5.70 3.94
C ASP A 20 -4.94 -5.55 2.80
N HIS A 21 -5.40 -4.31 2.56
CA HIS A 21 -6.25 -3.98 1.44
C HIS A 21 -5.52 -4.12 0.10
N ALA A 22 -4.29 -3.61 -0.01
CA ALA A 22 -3.50 -3.72 -1.24
C ALA A 22 -3.21 -5.18 -1.61
N ARG A 23 -2.89 -6.03 -0.62
CA ARG A 23 -2.67 -7.46 -0.80
C ARG A 23 -3.91 -8.16 -1.33
N ARG A 24 -5.05 -7.93 -0.67
CA ARG A 24 -6.34 -8.49 -1.09
C ARG A 24 -6.72 -8.02 -2.48
N ALA A 25 -6.53 -6.75 -2.80
CA ALA A 25 -6.76 -6.21 -4.13
C ALA A 25 -5.95 -6.96 -5.19
N LYS A 26 -4.65 -7.13 -4.96
CA LYS A 26 -3.76 -7.87 -5.87
C LYS A 26 -4.21 -9.33 -6.01
N ASP A 27 -4.42 -10.04 -4.91
CA ASP A 27 -4.81 -11.46 -4.94
C ASP A 27 -6.17 -11.67 -5.64
N LEU A 28 -7.19 -10.85 -5.32
CA LEU A 28 -8.50 -10.89 -5.96
C LEU A 28 -8.43 -10.54 -7.45
N SER A 29 -7.55 -9.62 -7.84
CA SER A 29 -7.38 -9.27 -9.26
C SER A 29 -6.84 -10.44 -10.08
N PHE A 30 -6.27 -11.48 -9.44
CA PHE A 30 -5.74 -12.68 -10.09
C PHE A 30 -6.75 -13.83 -10.03
N GLU A 31 -7.85 -13.67 -9.31
CA GLU A 31 -8.98 -14.58 -9.34
C GLU A 31 -9.81 -14.29 -10.60
N ASN A 32 -9.94 -15.27 -11.48
CA ASN A 32 -10.68 -15.10 -12.73
C ASN A 32 -12.16 -14.81 -12.47
N GLY A 33 -12.68 -13.73 -13.06
CA GLY A 33 -14.11 -13.44 -13.17
C GLY A 33 -14.54 -12.11 -12.59
N GLU A 34 -15.67 -11.60 -13.11
CA GLU A 34 -16.20 -10.25 -12.85
C GLU A 34 -16.38 -9.92 -11.36
N ARG A 35 -16.72 -10.92 -10.52
CA ARG A 35 -16.84 -10.71 -9.06
C ARG A 35 -15.49 -10.45 -8.39
N GLY A 36 -14.43 -11.14 -8.82
CA GLY A 36 -13.07 -10.94 -8.33
C GLY A 36 -12.55 -9.57 -8.73
N GLU A 37 -12.79 -9.17 -9.98
CA GLU A 37 -12.45 -7.86 -10.53
C GLU A 37 -13.09 -6.70 -9.75
N PHE A 38 -14.41 -6.74 -9.50
CA PHE A 38 -15.08 -5.70 -8.72
C PHE A 38 -14.59 -5.64 -7.27
N ALA A 39 -14.37 -6.80 -6.64
CA ALA A 39 -13.84 -6.86 -5.28
C ALA A 39 -12.40 -6.30 -5.22
N ALA A 40 -11.57 -6.61 -6.23
CA ALA A 40 -10.21 -6.09 -6.35
C ALA A 40 -10.17 -4.57 -6.45
N ILE A 41 -11.06 -3.96 -7.26
CA ILE A 41 -11.18 -2.50 -7.35
C ILE A 41 -11.60 -1.90 -6.00
N GLY A 42 -12.56 -2.54 -5.31
CA GLY A 42 -13.02 -2.09 -3.99
C GLY A 42 -11.89 -2.09 -2.95
N GLU A 43 -11.15 -3.19 -2.86
CA GLU A 43 -9.99 -3.31 -1.98
C GLU A 43 -8.87 -2.33 -2.37
N ALA A 44 -8.61 -2.11 -3.67
CA ALA A 44 -7.64 -1.12 -4.12
C ALA A 44 -8.02 0.32 -3.76
N ALA A 45 -9.31 0.65 -3.79
CA ALA A 45 -9.82 1.95 -3.37
C ALA A 45 -9.66 2.17 -1.86
N CYS A 46 -9.93 1.15 -1.05
CA CYS A 46 -9.66 1.17 0.40
C CYS A 46 -8.17 1.38 0.67
N ALA A 47 -7.30 0.60 0.03
CA ALA A 47 -5.84 0.73 0.18
C ALA A 47 -5.37 2.15 -0.13
N TYR A 48 -5.82 2.74 -1.24
CA TYR A 48 -5.46 4.11 -1.62
C TYR A 48 -5.94 5.15 -0.59
N ALA A 49 -7.15 5.00 -0.07
CA ALA A 49 -7.67 5.88 0.96
C ALA A 49 -6.83 5.81 2.24
N ASP A 50 -6.40 4.62 2.65
CA ASP A 50 -5.57 4.40 3.84
C ASP A 50 -4.14 4.94 3.64
N PHE A 51 -3.50 4.69 2.49
CA PHE A 51 -2.19 5.29 2.17
C PHE A 51 -2.26 6.81 2.17
N ARG A 52 -3.34 7.38 1.64
CA ARG A 52 -3.55 8.83 1.64
C ARG A 52 -3.81 9.38 3.04
N ALA A 53 -4.51 8.65 3.89
CA ALA A 53 -4.70 9.01 5.29
C ALA A 53 -3.37 9.01 6.05
N LEU A 54 -2.55 7.96 5.87
CA LEU A 54 -1.20 7.88 6.41
C LEU A 54 -0.36 9.07 5.95
N TRP A 55 -0.33 9.35 4.65
CA TRP A 55 0.40 10.48 4.08
C TRP A 55 -0.03 11.81 4.69
N LEU A 56 -1.34 12.06 4.84
CA LEU A 56 -1.83 13.28 5.51
C LEU A 56 -1.38 13.35 6.97
N TYR A 57 -1.42 12.24 7.69
CA TYR A 57 -1.00 12.18 9.09
C TYR A 57 0.50 12.44 9.26
N THR A 58 1.33 11.99 8.32
CA THR A 58 2.75 12.33 8.34
C THR A 58 2.99 13.80 8.03
N LYS A 59 2.24 14.43 7.12
CA LYS A 59 2.33 15.89 6.88
C LYS A 59 1.92 16.74 8.08
N LEU A 60 1.08 16.22 8.98
CA LEU A 60 0.72 16.88 10.23
C LEU A 60 1.77 16.70 11.33
N ASN A 61 2.68 15.73 11.18
CA ASN A 61 3.74 15.41 12.12
C ASN A 61 5.12 15.59 11.48
N SER A 62 5.79 16.72 11.73
CA SER A 62 7.06 17.06 11.07
C SER A 62 8.20 16.03 11.23
N GLU A 63 8.14 15.18 12.25
CA GLU A 63 9.08 14.06 12.43
C GLU A 63 8.94 12.98 11.35
N TYR A 64 7.69 12.76 10.89
CA TYR A 64 7.32 11.73 9.92
C TYR A 64 7.07 12.27 8.51
N ASP A 65 7.06 13.60 8.33
CA ASP A 65 7.07 14.24 7.01
C ASP A 65 8.41 13.98 6.30
N ARG A 66 8.49 12.82 5.67
CA ARG A 66 9.72 12.19 5.20
C ARG A 66 9.56 11.75 3.74
N PRO A 67 10.61 11.89 2.89
CA PRO A 67 10.54 11.49 1.48
C PRO A 67 10.12 10.02 1.26
N GLU A 68 10.43 9.15 2.20
CA GLU A 68 10.05 7.73 2.21
C GLU A 68 8.53 7.56 2.15
N VAL A 69 7.77 8.43 2.81
CA VAL A 69 6.30 8.41 2.82
C VAL A 69 5.73 8.99 1.53
N ASP A 70 6.40 9.99 0.93
CA ASP A 70 6.03 10.52 -0.38
C ASP A 70 6.26 9.49 -1.49
N ASP A 71 7.36 8.73 -1.42
CA ASP A 71 7.60 7.60 -2.33
C ASP A 71 6.54 6.52 -2.16
N LEU A 72 6.20 6.14 -0.92
CA LEU A 72 5.14 5.17 -0.65
C LEU A 72 3.81 5.59 -1.28
N MET A 73 3.41 6.85 -1.09
CA MET A 73 2.19 7.40 -1.68
C MET A 73 2.23 7.31 -3.21
N LYS A 74 3.35 7.70 -3.83
CA LYS A 74 3.53 7.60 -5.29
C LYS A 74 3.47 6.14 -5.79
N LYS A 75 4.06 5.19 -5.07
CA LYS A 75 4.00 3.77 -5.42
C LYS A 75 2.59 3.21 -5.29
N SER A 76 1.82 3.67 -4.31
CA SER A 76 0.41 3.27 -4.16
C SER A 76 -0.44 3.73 -5.36
N GLU A 77 -0.21 4.94 -5.88
CA GLU A 77 -0.88 5.46 -7.08
C GLU A 77 -0.54 4.64 -8.33
N ILE A 78 0.73 4.26 -8.49
CA ILE A 78 1.18 3.44 -9.62
C ILE A 78 0.53 2.07 -9.56
N PHE A 79 0.58 1.40 -8.40
CA PHE A 79 -0.07 0.10 -8.18
C PHE A 79 -1.58 0.16 -8.46
N GLN A 80 -2.29 1.14 -7.90
CA GLN A 80 -3.74 1.26 -8.08
C GLN A 80 -4.12 1.47 -9.55
N ARG A 81 -3.36 2.32 -10.27
CA ARG A 81 -3.56 2.56 -11.69
C ARG A 81 -3.30 1.31 -12.52
N GLU A 82 -2.22 0.59 -12.23
CA GLU A 82 -1.90 -0.65 -12.94
C GLU A 82 -2.96 -1.72 -12.68
N LEU A 83 -3.37 -1.94 -11.43
CA LEU A 83 -4.42 -2.88 -11.08
C LEU A 83 -5.73 -2.55 -11.79
N SER A 84 -6.16 -1.28 -11.76
CA SER A 84 -7.40 -0.84 -12.42
C SER A 84 -7.31 -0.99 -13.94
N THR A 85 -6.14 -0.73 -14.52
CA THR A 85 -5.89 -0.93 -15.96
C THR A 85 -5.97 -2.42 -16.28
N ASN A 86 -5.32 -3.28 -15.51
CA ASN A 86 -5.36 -4.72 -15.68
C ASN A 86 -6.79 -5.26 -15.62
N VAL A 87 -7.58 -4.83 -14.64
CA VAL A 87 -9.00 -5.22 -14.56
C VAL A 87 -9.80 -4.73 -15.78
N ALA A 88 -9.55 -3.50 -16.24
CA ALA A 88 -10.29 -2.93 -17.38
C ALA A 88 -9.93 -3.55 -18.74
N THR A 89 -8.68 -4.00 -18.92
CA THR A 89 -8.16 -4.47 -20.22
C THR A 89 -7.88 -5.97 -20.26
N ASN A 90 -7.93 -6.64 -19.11
CA ASN A 90 -7.52 -8.03 -18.91
C ASN A 90 -6.11 -8.32 -19.48
N HIS A 91 -5.16 -7.38 -19.29
CA HIS A 91 -3.91 -7.39 -20.06
C HIS A 91 -2.80 -8.27 -19.48
N SER A 92 -2.54 -8.25 -18.16
CA SER A 92 -1.41 -8.92 -17.52
C SER A 92 -1.38 -8.70 -16.00
N HIS A 93 -1.57 -9.78 -15.26
CA HIS A 93 -1.34 -9.84 -13.81
C HIS A 93 0.13 -9.60 -13.43
N GLN A 94 1.07 -9.87 -14.34
CA GLN A 94 2.50 -9.74 -14.04
C GLN A 94 2.90 -8.30 -13.74
N TRP A 95 2.36 -7.33 -14.48
CA TRP A 95 2.64 -5.92 -14.22
C TRP A 95 2.04 -5.46 -12.89
N THR A 96 0.82 -5.92 -12.57
CA THR A 96 0.21 -5.66 -11.26
C THR A 96 1.06 -6.25 -10.11
N ASP A 97 1.64 -7.45 -10.28
CA ASP A 97 2.52 -8.05 -9.27
C ASP A 97 3.85 -7.28 -9.11
N ILE A 98 4.43 -6.81 -10.21
CA ILE A 98 5.65 -5.99 -10.20
C ILE A 98 5.40 -4.67 -9.45
N GLU A 99 4.30 -3.98 -9.74
CA GLU A 99 3.99 -2.72 -9.07
C GLU A 99 3.61 -2.94 -7.59
N TYR A 100 2.95 -4.06 -7.26
CA TYR A 100 2.73 -4.44 -5.87
C TYR A 100 4.06 -4.69 -5.14
N GLY A 101 5.01 -5.40 -5.75
CA GLY A 101 6.34 -5.60 -5.20
C GLY A 101 7.09 -4.28 -5.00
N SER A 102 6.97 -3.32 -5.93
CA SER A 102 7.54 -1.99 -5.76
C SER A 102 6.88 -1.22 -4.60
N LEU A 103 5.58 -1.42 -4.37
CA LEU A 103 4.86 -0.84 -3.24
C LEU A 103 5.35 -1.44 -1.92
N VAL A 104 5.51 -2.76 -1.84
CA VAL A 104 6.06 -3.46 -0.65
C VAL A 104 7.46 -2.96 -0.30
N LYS A 105 8.35 -2.83 -1.30
CA LYS A 105 9.70 -2.27 -1.11
C LYS A 105 9.69 -0.84 -0.57
N SER A 106 8.81 0.02 -1.08
CA SER A 106 8.68 1.38 -0.55
C SER A 106 8.10 1.37 0.88
N GLY A 107 7.13 0.48 1.14
CA GLY A 107 6.53 0.28 2.45
C GLY A 107 7.53 -0.17 3.52
N SER A 108 8.56 -0.95 3.18
CA SER A 108 9.56 -1.38 4.18
C SER A 108 10.36 -0.20 4.73
N HIS A 109 10.65 0.81 3.91
CA HIS A 109 11.30 2.03 4.41
C HIS A 109 10.41 2.81 5.38
N VAL A 110 9.10 2.81 5.16
CA VAL A 110 8.14 3.43 6.08
C VAL A 110 7.92 2.57 7.33
N ALA A 111 7.98 1.23 7.21
CA ALA A 111 7.95 0.32 8.35
C ALA A 111 9.13 0.56 9.29
N ASP A 112 10.34 0.72 8.75
CA ASP A 112 11.54 1.09 9.52
C ASP A 112 11.35 2.44 10.23
N LEU A 113 10.81 3.44 9.53
CA LEU A 113 10.52 4.77 10.09
C LEU A 113 9.51 4.71 11.24
N LEU A 114 8.49 3.86 11.12
CA LEU A 114 7.43 3.72 12.11
C LEU A 114 7.74 2.65 13.18
N LEU A 115 8.88 1.96 13.07
CA LEU A 115 9.30 0.84 13.92
C LEU A 115 8.25 -0.30 13.94
N ILE A 116 7.96 -0.85 12.75
CA ILE A 116 7.02 -1.96 12.54
C ILE A 116 7.79 -3.16 11.98
N ASP A 117 7.77 -4.27 12.69
CA ASP A 117 8.51 -5.49 12.30
C ASP A 117 7.62 -6.55 11.61
N ASP A 118 6.31 -6.36 11.63
CA ASP A 118 5.29 -7.35 11.22
C ASP A 118 4.35 -6.83 10.13
N LEU A 119 4.74 -5.78 9.38
CA LEU A 119 3.92 -5.20 8.33
C LEU A 119 3.66 -6.17 7.16
N PHE A 120 4.64 -7.02 6.87
CA PHE A 120 4.61 -7.90 5.70
C PHE A 120 4.55 -9.37 6.09
N THR A 121 3.84 -10.14 5.27
CA THR A 121 3.83 -11.60 5.38
C THR A 121 5.19 -12.18 4.99
N GLN A 122 5.51 -13.38 5.49
CA GLN A 122 6.75 -14.09 5.12
C GLN A 122 6.89 -14.30 3.60
N LYS A 123 5.76 -14.49 2.89
CA LYS A 123 5.73 -14.60 1.43
C LYS A 123 6.18 -13.29 0.76
N GLU A 124 5.71 -12.15 1.25
CA GLU A 124 6.09 -10.84 0.72
C GLU A 124 7.55 -10.52 0.99
N VAL A 125 8.04 -10.84 2.19
CA VAL A 125 9.46 -10.68 2.54
C VAL A 125 10.32 -11.53 1.59
N SER A 126 9.97 -12.80 1.39
CA SER A 126 10.71 -13.70 0.50
C SER A 126 10.65 -13.27 -0.97
N ASN A 127 9.52 -12.73 -1.43
CA ASN A 127 9.32 -12.45 -2.85
C ASN A 127 9.83 -11.07 -3.27
N TYR A 128 9.77 -10.08 -2.37
CA TYR A 128 9.98 -8.68 -2.74
C TYR A 128 11.06 -7.99 -1.93
N LEU A 129 11.47 -8.52 -0.77
CA LEU A 129 12.44 -7.86 0.12
C LEU A 129 13.75 -8.64 0.27
N SER A 130 13.86 -9.81 -0.35
CA SER A 130 15.12 -10.57 -0.41
C SER A 130 15.95 -10.09 -1.60
N ASP A 131 17.22 -9.78 -1.34
CA ASP A 131 18.20 -9.34 -2.36
C ASP A 131 18.48 -10.40 -3.45
#